data_AF-A0A645GH39-F1
#
_entry.id   AF-A0A645GH39-F1
#
_cell.length_a   1.000
_cell.length_b   1.000
_cell.length_c   1.000
_cell.angle_alpha   90.00
_cell.angle_beta   90.00
_cell.angle_gamma   90.00
#
_symmetry.space_group_name_H-M   'P 1'
#
loop_
_entity.id
_entity.type
_entity.pdbx_description
1 polymer ?
#
loop_
_entity_poly.entity_id
_entity_poly.type
_entity_poly.pdbx_seq_one_letter_code
_entity_poly.pdbx_strand_id
1 'polypeptide(L)'
;MEVFAKLAAKNKLQIIKTDWFTPETKEIKGIGAEPALVEALFKTNPAHTPLLRTSLVGERGVYVAASTALQPSRVADFADVKDKAEELLLAEKSKQAAKEVAYDFAHKVMSQKDPAASLEGLAKKSKGVVVKLPEFTRETRSEDDPVTAFAMQMGSSLADKTLSTAEAGPDSMVLVFLDGRKLPTASEKAAMVKQLEGVLQYSKQMVQQGSLVNWINSNSYK
;
A
#
# COMPACT_ATOMS: atom_id res chain seq x y z
N MET A 1 21.30 -23.45 -28.47
CA MET A 1 22.28 -23.18 -27.39
C MET A 1 23.73 -23.26 -27.86
N GLU A 2 24.10 -24.21 -28.72
CA GLU A 2 25.49 -24.36 -29.20
C GLU A 2 26.04 -23.10 -29.93
N VAL A 3 25.20 -22.43 -30.73
CA VAL A 3 25.55 -21.17 -31.41
C VAL A 3 25.78 -20.02 -30.41
N PHE A 4 24.97 -19.94 -29.35
CA PHE A 4 25.11 -18.94 -28.30
C PHE A 4 26.45 -19.11 -27.56
N ALA A 5 26.80 -20.35 -27.22
CA ALA A 5 28.08 -20.65 -26.59
C ALA A 5 29.28 -20.36 -27.51
N LYS A 6 29.18 -20.68 -28.80
CA LYS A 6 30.21 -20.35 -29.80
C LYS A 6 30.40 -18.84 -29.96
N LEU A 7 29.32 -18.06 -29.98
CA LEU A 7 29.36 -16.61 -30.08
C LEU A 7 29.92 -15.96 -28.80
N ALA A 8 29.54 -16.44 -27.63
CA ALA A 8 30.09 -15.98 -26.37
C ALA A 8 31.61 -16.25 -26.28
N ALA A 9 32.05 -17.46 -26.64
CA ALA A 9 33.47 -17.82 -26.68
C ALA A 9 34.26 -16.95 -27.67
N LYS A 10 33.72 -16.72 -28.88
CA LYS A 10 34.36 -15.86 -29.90
C LYS A 10 34.56 -14.42 -29.40
N ASN A 11 33.62 -13.90 -28.60
CA ASN A 11 33.66 -12.54 -28.07
C ASN A 11 34.25 -12.46 -26.65
N LYS A 12 34.84 -13.55 -26.14
CA LYS A 12 35.42 -13.63 -24.78
C LYS A 12 34.42 -13.26 -23.66
N LEU A 13 33.14 -13.53 -23.87
CA LEU A 13 32.08 -13.29 -22.89
C LEU A 13 31.99 -14.47 -21.93
N GLN A 14 31.78 -14.17 -20.64
CA GLN A 14 31.56 -15.20 -19.62
C GLN A 14 30.12 -15.73 -19.73
N ILE A 15 29.98 -17.06 -19.80
CA ILE A 15 28.68 -17.72 -19.73
C ILE A 15 28.43 -18.13 -18.28
N ILE A 16 27.34 -17.64 -17.70
CA ILE A 16 26.90 -18.01 -16.35
C ILE A 16 25.64 -18.86 -16.51
N LYS A 17 25.69 -20.09 -16.01
CA LYS A 17 24.52 -20.97 -15.94
C LYS A 17 23.86 -20.77 -14.57
N THR A 18 22.60 -20.37 -14.58
CA THR A 18 21.81 -20.14 -13.37
C THR A 18 21.12 -21.43 -12.94
N ASP A 19 20.86 -21.55 -11.64
CA ASP A 19 19.91 -22.53 -11.10
C ASP A 19 18.46 -22.10 -11.46
N TRP A 20 17.47 -22.91 -11.10
CA TRP A 20 16.06 -22.52 -11.24
C TRP A 20 15.74 -21.35 -10.31
N PHE A 21 14.98 -20.36 -10.81
CA PHE A 21 14.56 -19.19 -10.04
C PHE A 21 13.14 -18.77 -10.42
N THR A 22 12.50 -18.00 -9.56
CA THR A 22 11.12 -17.50 -9.70
C THR A 22 11.11 -15.99 -10.00
N PRO A 23 9.96 -15.40 -10.42
CA PRO A 23 9.86 -13.96 -10.63
C PRO A 23 10.21 -13.12 -9.41
N GLU A 24 10.04 -13.66 -8.19
CA GLU A 24 10.31 -13.00 -6.91
C GLU A 24 11.77 -13.17 -6.45
N THR A 25 12.61 -13.83 -7.26
CA THR A 25 14.01 -14.07 -6.90
C THR A 25 14.78 -12.76 -6.86
N LYS A 26 15.27 -12.40 -5.66
CA LYS A 26 16.01 -11.16 -5.42
C LYS A 26 17.45 -11.22 -5.91
N GLU A 27 18.08 -12.40 -5.85
CA GLU A 27 19.47 -12.60 -6.26
C GLU A 27 19.61 -13.87 -7.09
N ILE A 28 20.24 -13.73 -8.24
CA ILE A 28 20.60 -14.87 -9.09
C ILE A 28 22.02 -15.31 -8.71
N LYS A 29 22.18 -16.57 -8.30
CA LYS A 29 23.49 -17.15 -7.97
C LYS A 29 24.48 -16.98 -9.13
N GLY A 30 25.64 -16.37 -8.84
CA GLY A 30 26.69 -16.10 -9.83
C GLY A 30 26.55 -14.78 -10.60
N ILE A 31 25.43 -14.08 -10.49
CA ILE A 31 25.19 -12.77 -11.13
C ILE A 31 24.96 -11.69 -10.04
N GLY A 32 24.12 -11.99 -9.05
CA GLY A 32 23.72 -11.09 -7.97
C GLY A 32 22.30 -10.54 -8.14
N ALA A 33 22.03 -9.42 -7.48
CA ALA A 33 20.74 -8.73 -7.54
C ALA A 33 20.58 -7.99 -8.88
N GLU A 34 19.74 -8.52 -9.77
CA GLU A 34 19.47 -7.96 -11.10
C GLU A 34 17.97 -8.11 -11.42
N PRO A 35 17.08 -7.32 -10.78
CA PRO A 35 15.63 -7.48 -10.92
C PRO A 35 15.13 -7.28 -12.36
N ALA A 36 15.73 -6.34 -13.10
CA ALA A 36 15.41 -6.11 -14.51
C ALA A 36 15.74 -7.32 -15.39
N LEU A 37 16.81 -8.07 -15.05
CA LEU A 37 17.21 -9.28 -15.77
C LEU A 37 16.24 -10.42 -15.52
N VAL A 38 15.81 -10.60 -14.27
CA VAL A 38 14.77 -11.57 -13.89
C VAL A 38 13.49 -11.28 -14.68
N GLU A 39 13.00 -10.05 -14.65
CA GLU A 39 11.77 -9.65 -15.35
C GLU A 39 11.87 -9.87 -16.86
N ALA A 40 12.99 -9.47 -17.48
CA ALA A 40 13.22 -9.65 -18.91
C ALA A 40 13.26 -11.12 -19.31
N LEU A 41 13.83 -11.99 -18.47
CA LEU A 41 13.87 -13.43 -18.70
C LEU A 41 12.48 -14.08 -18.61
N PHE A 42 11.64 -13.66 -17.68
CA PHE A 42 10.26 -14.17 -17.57
C PHE A 42 9.35 -13.72 -18.72
N LYS A 43 9.74 -12.70 -19.49
CA LYS A 43 9.08 -12.32 -20.76
C LYS A 43 9.54 -13.15 -21.96
N THR A 44 10.58 -13.97 -21.82
CA THR A 44 11.04 -14.88 -22.87
C THR A 44 10.32 -16.22 -22.80
N ASN A 45 10.16 -16.88 -23.95
CA ASN A 45 9.57 -18.20 -24.03
C ASN A 45 10.59 -19.17 -24.64
N PRO A 46 11.09 -20.19 -23.91
CA PRO A 46 12.11 -21.09 -24.43
C PRO A 46 11.70 -21.85 -25.70
N ALA A 47 10.39 -22.02 -25.96
CA ALA A 47 9.89 -22.71 -27.15
C ALA A 47 9.82 -21.83 -28.41
N HIS A 48 9.70 -20.51 -28.26
CA HIS A 48 9.44 -19.60 -29.41
C HIS A 48 10.39 -18.40 -29.48
N THR A 49 10.87 -17.92 -28.34
CA THR A 49 11.78 -16.76 -28.24
C THR A 49 12.71 -16.99 -27.06
N PRO A 50 13.69 -17.91 -27.17
CA PRO A 50 14.53 -18.33 -26.05
C PRO A 50 15.60 -17.30 -25.69
N LEU A 51 15.78 -16.24 -26.47
CA LEU A 51 16.80 -15.21 -26.24
C LEU A 51 16.13 -13.87 -25.92
N LEU A 52 16.80 -13.06 -25.10
CA LEU A 52 16.46 -11.64 -24.99
C LEU A 52 16.59 -10.98 -26.38
N ARG A 53 15.58 -10.18 -26.76
CA ARG A 53 15.56 -9.48 -28.05
C ARG A 53 16.65 -8.41 -28.15
N THR A 54 17.03 -7.84 -27.02
CA THR A 54 18.06 -6.80 -26.90
C THR A 54 18.95 -7.12 -25.71
N SER A 55 20.19 -6.64 -25.75
CA SER A 55 21.05 -6.62 -24.56
C SER A 55 20.39 -5.78 -23.47
N LEU A 56 20.40 -6.29 -22.25
CA LEU A 56 19.85 -5.58 -21.09
C LEU A 56 20.99 -4.94 -20.31
N VAL A 57 20.92 -3.64 -20.08
CA VAL A 57 21.83 -2.97 -19.15
C VAL A 57 21.26 -3.16 -17.75
N GLY A 58 21.93 -3.98 -16.94
CA GLY A 58 21.63 -4.13 -15.53
C GLY A 58 22.59 -3.33 -14.65
N GLU A 59 22.50 -3.51 -13.34
CA GLU A 59 23.24 -2.72 -12.37
C GLU A 59 24.74 -3.04 -12.36
N ARG A 60 25.09 -4.29 -12.64
CA ARG A 60 26.48 -4.80 -12.57
C ARG A 60 27.08 -5.09 -13.94
N GLY A 61 26.34 -4.90 -15.03
CA GLY A 61 26.84 -5.12 -16.37
C GLY A 61 25.77 -5.15 -17.46
N VAL A 62 26.23 -5.45 -18.68
CA VAL A 62 25.35 -5.65 -19.83
C VAL A 62 25.15 -7.14 -20.05
N TYR A 63 23.90 -7.58 -20.06
CA TYR A 63 23.51 -8.97 -20.10
C TYR A 63 22.89 -9.33 -21.44
N VAL A 64 23.29 -10.50 -21.95
CA VAL A 64 22.56 -11.22 -22.99
C VAL A 64 22.21 -12.57 -22.39
N ALA A 65 20.91 -12.87 -22.32
CA ALA A 65 20.43 -14.05 -21.61
C ALA A 65 19.56 -14.92 -22.52
N ALA A 66 19.60 -16.22 -22.23
CA ALA A 66 18.85 -17.24 -22.95
C ALA A 66 18.06 -18.08 -21.93
N SER A 67 16.74 -18.14 -22.08
CA SER A 67 15.91 -19.11 -21.37
C SER A 67 16.06 -20.48 -22.02
N THR A 68 16.52 -21.45 -21.22
CA THR A 68 16.81 -22.81 -21.68
C THR A 68 15.67 -23.79 -21.42
N ALA A 69 14.88 -23.52 -20.38
CA ALA A 69 13.76 -24.34 -19.99
C ALA A 69 12.77 -23.52 -19.15
N LEU A 70 11.50 -23.89 -19.22
CA LEU A 70 10.43 -23.37 -18.37
C LEU A 70 9.82 -24.57 -17.65
N GLN A 71 9.78 -24.51 -16.32
CA GLN A 71 9.09 -25.51 -15.51
C GLN A 71 7.68 -25.00 -15.20
N PRO A 72 6.61 -25.77 -15.45
CA PRO A 72 5.27 -25.37 -15.04
C PRO A 72 5.22 -25.22 -13.52
N SER A 73 4.41 -24.26 -13.06
CA SER A 73 4.15 -24.08 -11.64
C SER A 73 3.64 -25.41 -11.07
N ARG A 74 4.41 -25.98 -10.13
CA ARG A 74 4.05 -27.19 -9.41
C ARG A 74 3.57 -26.79 -8.01
N VAL A 75 2.69 -27.59 -7.42
CA VAL A 75 2.46 -27.50 -5.98
C VAL A 75 3.81 -27.82 -5.33
N ALA A 76 4.39 -26.83 -4.65
CA ALA A 76 5.64 -27.03 -3.95
C ALA A 76 5.42 -28.04 -2.81
N ASP A 77 6.38 -28.94 -2.62
CA ASP A 77 6.33 -29.85 -1.47
C ASP A 77 6.44 -29.02 -0.19
N PHE A 78 5.77 -29.46 0.88
CA PHE A 78 5.75 -28.71 2.15
C PHE A 78 7.17 -28.40 2.66
N ALA A 79 8.14 -29.27 2.39
CA ALA A 79 9.54 -29.05 2.74
C ALA A 79 10.15 -27.79 2.10
N ASP A 80 9.78 -27.48 0.85
CA ASP A 80 10.31 -26.34 0.10
C ASP A 80 9.69 -25.00 0.54
N VAL A 81 8.50 -25.04 1.14
CA VAL A 81 7.75 -23.85 1.60
C VAL A 81 7.65 -23.73 3.11
N LYS A 82 8.22 -24.66 3.86
CA LYS A 82 8.07 -24.77 5.31
C LYS A 82 8.44 -23.46 6.00
N ASP A 83 9.62 -22.91 5.70
CA ASP A 83 10.10 -21.68 6.34
C ASP A 83 9.17 -20.50 6.04
N LYS A 84 8.65 -20.41 4.81
CA LYS A 84 7.69 -19.38 4.43
C LYS A 84 6.33 -19.58 5.10
N ALA A 85 5.87 -20.82 5.22
CA ALA A 85 4.63 -21.15 5.91
C ALA A 85 4.73 -20.85 7.41
N GLU A 86 5.87 -21.13 8.05
CA GLU A 86 6.15 -20.78 9.44
C GLU A 86 6.20 -19.27 9.65
N GLU A 87 6.84 -18.52 8.74
CA GLU A 87 6.84 -17.05 8.77
C GLU A 87 5.43 -16.47 8.68
N LEU A 88 4.61 -16.97 7.73
CA LEU A 88 3.23 -16.53 7.55
C LEU A 88 2.36 -16.91 8.76
N LEU A 89 2.51 -18.11 9.30
CA LEU A 89 1.80 -18.55 10.49
C LEU A 89 2.16 -17.71 11.72
N LEU A 90 3.44 -17.37 11.88
CA LEU A 90 3.91 -16.50 12.95
C LEU A 90 3.33 -15.09 12.80
N ALA A 91 3.33 -14.55 11.58
CA ALA A 91 2.74 -13.24 11.29
C ALA A 91 1.23 -13.23 11.62
N GLU A 92 0.49 -14.27 11.24
CA GLU A 92 -0.95 -14.37 11.51
C GLU A 92 -1.25 -14.52 13.00
N LYS A 93 -0.50 -15.39 13.71
CA LYS A 93 -0.61 -15.51 15.17
C LYS A 93 -0.30 -14.19 15.88
N SER A 94 0.70 -13.46 15.39
CA SER A 94 1.09 -12.16 15.95
C SER A 94 -0.01 -11.12 15.74
N LYS A 95 -0.63 -11.08 14.55
CA LYS A 95 -1.78 -10.22 14.28
C LYS A 95 -2.99 -10.56 15.16
N GLN A 96 -3.29 -11.85 15.31
CA GLN A 96 -4.39 -12.29 16.16
C GLN A 96 -4.15 -11.90 17.62
N ALA A 97 -2.95 -12.15 18.16
CA ALA A 97 -2.59 -11.74 19.51
C ALA A 97 -2.67 -10.21 19.69
N ALA A 98 -2.19 -9.43 18.72
CA ALA A 98 -2.29 -7.97 18.76
C ALA A 98 -3.76 -7.50 18.76
N LYS A 99 -4.62 -8.17 17.98
CA LYS A 99 -6.07 -7.88 17.93
C LYS A 99 -6.75 -8.18 19.26
N GLU A 100 -6.44 -9.31 19.89
CA GLU A 100 -6.98 -9.68 21.21
C GLU A 100 -6.55 -8.65 22.28
N VAL A 101 -5.27 -8.28 22.31
CA VAL A 101 -4.77 -7.24 23.23
C VAL A 101 -5.47 -5.90 22.99
N ALA A 102 -5.69 -5.54 21.73
CA ALA A 102 -6.40 -4.31 21.37
C ALA A 102 -7.86 -4.32 21.83
N TYR A 103 -8.57 -5.45 21.70
CA TYR A 103 -9.94 -5.59 22.22
C TYR A 103 -9.98 -5.50 23.75
N ASP A 104 -9.09 -6.21 24.44
CA ASP A 104 -9.01 -6.14 25.90
C ASP A 104 -8.71 -4.73 26.39
N PHE A 105 -7.81 -4.04 25.69
CA PHE A 105 -7.50 -2.64 25.97
C PHE A 105 -8.74 -1.75 25.75
N ALA A 106 -9.44 -1.92 24.62
CA ALA A 106 -10.67 -1.19 24.32
C ALA A 106 -11.73 -1.36 25.41
N HIS A 107 -11.96 -2.59 25.87
CA HIS A 107 -12.88 -2.88 26.96
C HIS A 107 -12.45 -2.24 28.29
N LYS A 108 -11.15 -2.25 28.61
CA LYS A 108 -10.61 -1.60 29.81
C LYS A 108 -10.76 -0.08 29.78
N VAL A 109 -10.59 0.54 28.61
CA VAL A 109 -10.77 2.00 28.41
C VAL A 109 -12.24 2.37 28.55
N MET A 110 -13.13 1.66 27.87
CA MET A 110 -14.57 1.96 27.88
C MET A 110 -15.26 1.67 29.22
N SER A 111 -14.64 0.87 30.10
CA SER A 111 -15.11 0.66 31.47
C SER A 111 -14.65 1.73 32.46
N GLN A 112 -13.80 2.68 32.05
CA GLN A 112 -13.40 3.80 32.89
C GLN A 112 -14.46 4.89 32.92
N LYS A 113 -14.57 5.57 34.06
CA LYS A 113 -15.44 6.75 34.21
C LYS A 113 -14.99 7.92 33.34
N ASP A 114 -13.68 8.04 33.13
CA ASP A 114 -13.07 9.00 32.19
C ASP A 114 -12.10 8.26 31.26
N PRO A 115 -12.60 7.79 30.10
CA PRO A 115 -11.78 7.08 29.13
C PRO A 115 -10.55 7.89 28.69
N ALA A 116 -10.70 9.19 28.43
CA ALA A 116 -9.66 10.05 27.89
C ALA A 116 -8.45 10.14 28.84
N ALA A 117 -8.71 10.38 30.13
CA ALA A 117 -7.66 10.46 31.15
C ALA A 117 -6.96 9.11 31.41
N SER A 118 -7.63 7.99 31.08
CA SER A 118 -7.11 6.65 31.35
C SER A 118 -6.25 6.06 30.24
N LEU A 119 -6.30 6.61 29.02
CA LEU A 119 -5.66 6.06 27.82
C LEU A 119 -4.15 5.83 28.01
N GLU A 120 -3.42 6.87 28.42
CA GLU A 120 -1.96 6.79 28.57
C GLU A 120 -1.54 5.79 29.66
N GLY A 121 -2.28 5.77 30.76
CA GLY A 121 -2.01 4.87 31.89
C GLY A 121 -2.28 3.41 31.54
N LEU A 122 -3.35 3.14 30.81
CA LEU A 122 -3.67 1.79 30.33
C LEU A 122 -2.71 1.34 29.22
N ALA A 123 -2.31 2.24 28.32
CA ALA A 123 -1.47 1.90 27.18
C ALA A 123 -0.06 1.48 27.62
N LYS A 124 0.50 2.16 28.62
CA LYS A 124 1.78 1.76 29.23
C LYS A 124 1.77 0.32 29.75
N LYS A 125 0.64 -0.13 30.31
CA LYS A 125 0.48 -1.50 30.83
C LYS A 125 0.37 -2.55 29.72
N SER A 126 -0.23 -2.19 28.58
CA SER A 126 -0.35 -3.06 27.41
C SER A 126 0.81 -2.94 26.42
N LYS A 127 1.87 -2.18 26.76
CA LYS A 127 2.98 -1.83 25.86
C LYS A 127 2.52 -1.10 24.58
N GLY A 128 1.35 -0.47 24.62
CA GLY A 128 0.85 0.39 23.55
C GLY A 128 1.42 1.80 23.60
N VAL A 129 1.31 2.51 22.49
CA VAL A 129 1.69 3.92 22.37
C VAL A 129 0.42 4.75 22.16
N VAL A 130 0.26 5.82 22.93
CA VAL A 130 -0.80 6.81 22.72
C VAL A 130 -0.19 7.99 22.01
N VAL A 131 -0.73 8.32 20.84
CA VAL A 131 -0.34 9.50 20.07
C VAL A 131 -1.53 10.45 20.05
N LYS A 132 -1.30 11.69 20.49
CA LYS A 132 -2.33 12.73 20.41
C LYS A 132 -2.33 13.31 18.99
N LEU A 133 -3.43 13.11 18.29
CA LEU A 133 -3.61 13.71 16.96
C LEU A 133 -3.88 15.21 17.10
N PRO A 134 -3.38 16.04 16.16
CA PRO A 134 -3.74 17.45 16.10
C PRO A 134 -5.23 17.61 15.80
N GLU A 135 -5.79 18.77 16.16
CA GLU A 135 -7.15 19.11 15.78
C GLU A 135 -7.26 19.16 14.25
N PHE A 136 -8.28 18.51 13.71
CA PHE A 136 -8.48 18.42 12.27
C PHE A 136 -9.96 18.60 11.91
N THR A 137 -10.20 19.02 10.68
CA THR A 137 -11.51 19.03 10.05
C THR A 137 -11.55 18.01 8.93
N ARG A 138 -12.72 17.78 8.34
CA ARG A 138 -12.81 16.91 7.15
C ARG A 138 -11.98 17.42 5.98
N GLU A 139 -11.70 18.72 5.90
CA GLU A 139 -11.01 19.39 4.81
C GLU A 139 -9.51 19.59 5.06
N THR A 140 -9.08 19.56 6.33
CA THR A 140 -7.69 19.88 6.73
C THR A 140 -6.94 18.67 7.27
N ARG A 141 -7.28 17.46 6.80
CA ARG A 141 -6.57 16.24 7.21
C ARG A 141 -5.15 16.30 6.63
N SER A 142 -4.14 16.02 7.44
CA SER A 142 -2.77 15.86 6.95
C SER A 142 -2.65 14.49 6.27
N GLU A 143 -2.12 14.49 5.05
CA GLU A 143 -1.87 13.27 4.26
C GLU A 143 -0.41 12.79 4.37
N ASP A 144 0.44 13.54 5.08
CA ASP A 144 1.89 13.33 5.08
C ASP A 144 2.31 12.08 5.89
N ASP A 145 1.54 11.70 6.90
CA ASP A 145 1.73 10.47 7.67
C ASP A 145 0.55 9.50 7.44
N PRO A 146 0.78 8.36 6.78
CA PRO A 146 -0.26 7.36 6.50
C PRO A 146 -0.99 6.86 7.76
N VAL A 147 -0.31 6.76 8.90
CA VAL A 147 -0.92 6.28 10.15
C VAL A 147 -1.85 7.35 10.72
N THR A 148 -1.39 8.60 10.77
CA THR A 148 -2.21 9.75 11.18
C THR A 148 -3.40 9.94 10.25
N ALA A 149 -3.22 9.87 8.93
CA ALA A 149 -4.30 10.00 7.95
C ALA A 149 -5.36 8.90 8.15
N PHE A 150 -4.92 7.65 8.34
CA PHE A 150 -5.80 6.53 8.64
C PHE A 150 -6.56 6.74 9.96
N ALA A 151 -5.87 7.17 11.02
CA ALA A 151 -6.49 7.43 12.31
C ALA A 151 -7.50 8.60 12.27
N MET A 152 -7.21 9.68 11.53
CA MET A 152 -8.14 10.79 11.31
C MET A 152 -9.39 10.36 10.52
N GLN A 153 -9.22 9.49 9.52
CA GLN A 153 -10.34 8.90 8.79
C GLN A 153 -11.23 8.07 9.70
N MET A 154 -10.65 7.17 10.51
CA MET A 154 -11.39 6.37 11.49
C MET A 154 -12.10 7.27 12.51
N GLY A 155 -11.42 8.28 13.07
CA GLY A 155 -12.00 9.20 14.05
C GLY A 155 -13.19 10.01 13.51
N SER A 156 -13.24 10.25 12.20
CA SER A 156 -14.30 11.03 11.56
C SER A 156 -15.69 10.35 11.62
N SER A 157 -15.75 9.03 11.75
CA SER A 157 -16.99 8.26 11.82
C SER A 157 -17.45 7.95 13.25
N LEU A 158 -16.62 8.22 14.26
CA LEU A 158 -16.90 7.90 15.67
C LEU A 158 -17.87 8.88 16.31
N ALA A 159 -18.56 8.46 17.38
CA ALA A 159 -19.28 9.38 18.25
C ALA A 159 -18.34 10.01 19.28
N ASP A 160 -18.75 11.13 19.87
CA ASP A 160 -17.95 11.79 20.90
C ASP A 160 -17.77 10.86 22.10
N LYS A 161 -16.57 10.85 22.69
CA LYS A 161 -16.17 9.99 23.82
C LYS A 161 -16.26 8.48 23.52
N THR A 162 -16.18 8.08 22.26
CA THR A 162 -16.14 6.67 21.86
C THR A 162 -14.79 6.26 21.29
N LEU A 163 -14.52 4.95 21.38
CA LEU A 163 -13.37 4.30 20.79
C LEU A 163 -13.80 3.55 19.51
N SER A 164 -12.93 3.51 18.51
CA SER A 164 -13.10 2.65 17.35
C SER A 164 -12.93 1.17 17.69
N THR A 165 -13.30 0.32 16.73
CA THR A 165 -12.79 -1.05 16.68
C THR A 165 -11.29 -1.07 16.41
N ALA A 166 -10.63 -2.17 16.82
CA ALA A 166 -9.23 -2.39 16.50
C ALA A 166 -9.08 -2.74 15.01
N GLU A 167 -8.35 -1.92 14.27
CA GLU A 167 -8.11 -2.12 12.84
C GLU A 167 -6.62 -2.27 12.53
N ALA A 168 -6.29 -3.06 11.52
CA ALA A 168 -4.92 -3.19 11.06
C ALA A 168 -4.52 -1.92 10.29
N GLY A 169 -3.61 -1.14 10.86
CA GLY A 169 -2.89 -0.08 10.17
C GLY A 169 -1.67 -0.63 9.41
N PRO A 170 -0.89 0.27 8.77
CA PRO A 170 0.28 -0.12 7.96
C PRO A 170 1.26 -1.05 8.69
N ASP A 171 1.56 -0.77 9.96
CA ASP A 171 2.57 -1.49 10.74
C ASP A 171 2.07 -2.02 12.10
N SER A 172 0.81 -1.77 12.47
CA SER A 172 0.30 -2.10 13.81
C SER A 172 -1.22 -2.18 13.88
N MET A 173 -1.76 -2.67 15.01
CA MET A 173 -3.18 -2.54 15.32
C MET A 173 -3.45 -1.15 15.88
N VAL A 174 -4.39 -0.42 15.28
CA VAL A 174 -4.73 0.96 15.63
C VAL A 174 -6.12 1.02 16.26
N LEU A 175 -6.24 1.85 17.30
CA LEU A 175 -7.48 2.22 17.95
C LEU A 175 -7.52 3.74 18.03
N VAL A 176 -8.68 4.33 17.72
CA VAL A 176 -8.87 5.78 17.76
C VAL A 176 -9.92 6.12 18.78
N PHE A 177 -9.57 6.99 19.73
CA PHE A 177 -10.51 7.58 20.67
C PHE A 177 -10.86 9.00 20.23
N LEU A 178 -12.15 9.27 20.05
CA LEU A 178 -12.61 10.63 19.77
C LEU A 178 -12.97 11.33 21.09
N ASP A 179 -12.12 12.26 21.53
CA ASP A 179 -12.37 12.99 22.77
C ASP A 179 -13.59 13.92 22.69
N GLY A 180 -13.86 14.49 21.52
CA GLY A 180 -15.05 15.28 21.30
C GLY A 180 -14.92 16.18 20.08
N ARG A 181 -16.04 16.75 19.65
CA ARG A 181 -16.09 17.70 18.54
C ARG A 181 -16.23 19.12 19.07
N LYS A 182 -15.42 20.03 18.55
CA LYS A 182 -15.66 21.46 18.70
C LYS A 182 -16.71 21.88 17.68
N LEU A 183 -17.84 22.41 18.16
CA LEU A 183 -18.80 23.04 17.27
C LEU A 183 -18.23 24.36 16.74
N PRO A 184 -18.39 24.65 15.44
CA PRO A 184 -17.96 25.92 14.89
C PRO A 184 -18.73 27.06 15.54
N THR A 185 -18.01 28.15 15.82
CA THR A 185 -18.54 29.42 16.31
C THR A 185 -19.51 30.03 15.29
N ALA A 186 -20.32 31.00 15.73
CA ALA A 186 -21.26 31.70 14.83
C ALA A 186 -20.52 32.39 13.66
N SER A 187 -19.32 32.93 13.91
CA SER A 187 -18.49 33.56 12.88
C SER A 187 -17.98 32.55 11.85
N GLU A 188 -17.49 31.39 12.30
CA GLU A 188 -17.02 30.31 11.41
C GLU A 188 -18.17 29.73 10.58
N LYS A 189 -19.36 29.58 11.18
CA LYS A 189 -20.56 29.16 10.43
C LYS A 189 -20.93 30.15 9.34
N ALA A 190 -20.92 31.45 9.63
CA ALA A 190 -21.24 32.49 8.65
C ALA A 190 -20.22 32.51 7.48
N ALA A 191 -18.94 32.35 7.79
CA ALA A 191 -17.89 32.25 6.77
C ALA A 191 -18.08 31.02 5.86
N MET A 192 -18.37 29.85 6.45
CA MET A 192 -18.59 28.61 5.70
C MET A 192 -19.85 28.67 4.83
N VAL A 193 -20.95 29.25 5.32
CA VAL A 193 -22.18 29.48 4.51
C VAL A 193 -21.85 30.31 3.28
N LYS A 194 -21.12 31.42 3.45
CA LYS A 194 -20.70 32.28 2.33
C LYS A 194 -19.81 31.54 1.32
N GLN A 195 -18.91 30.69 1.79
CA GLN A 195 -18.08 29.85 0.92
C GLN A 195 -18.94 28.86 0.12
N LEU A 196 -19.87 28.16 0.78
CA LEU A 196 -20.77 27.20 0.13
C LEU A 196 -21.71 27.87 -0.88
N GLU A 197 -22.20 29.08 -0.57
CA GLU A 197 -22.97 29.90 -1.53
C GLU A 197 -22.14 30.23 -2.76
N GLY A 198 -20.87 30.60 -2.58
CA GLY A 198 -19.94 30.84 -3.70
C GLY A 198 -19.75 29.60 -4.58
N VAL A 199 -19.52 28.43 -3.97
CA VAL A 199 -19.39 27.14 -4.68
C VAL A 199 -20.69 26.79 -5.43
N LEU A 200 -21.85 27.03 -4.82
CA LEU A 200 -23.15 26.80 -5.44
C LEU A 200 -23.40 27.73 -6.64
N GLN A 201 -23.02 29.01 -6.53
CA GLN A 201 -23.15 29.94 -7.65
C GLN A 201 -22.21 29.56 -8.80
N TYR A 202 -20.97 29.19 -8.49
CA TYR A 202 -20.01 28.71 -9.47
C TYR A 202 -20.52 27.44 -10.18
N SER A 203 -21.02 26.44 -9.44
CA SER A 203 -21.54 25.20 -10.03
C SER A 203 -22.74 25.46 -10.94
N LYS A 204 -23.65 26.36 -10.57
CA LYS A 204 -24.77 26.81 -11.42
C LYS A 204 -24.29 27.42 -12.73
N GLN A 205 -23.29 28.30 -12.67
CA GLN A 205 -22.71 28.91 -13.87
C GLN A 205 -22.08 27.86 -14.79
N MET A 206 -21.33 26.90 -14.23
CA MET A 206 -20.72 25.82 -15.01
C MET A 206 -21.77 24.93 -15.71
N VAL A 207 -22.86 24.60 -15.02
CA VAL A 207 -23.98 23.83 -15.62
C VAL A 207 -24.65 24.62 -16.74
N GLN A 208 -24.85 25.93 -16.56
CA GLN A 208 -25.44 26.80 -17.59
C GLN A 208 -24.53 26.92 -18.82
N GLN A 209 -23.23 27.12 -18.63
CA GLN A 209 -22.25 27.15 -19.71
C GLN A 209 -22.17 25.81 -20.43
N GLY A 210 -22.12 24.69 -19.71
CA GLY A 210 -22.15 23.35 -20.30
C GLY A 210 -23.42 23.09 -21.10
N SER A 211 -24.58 23.53 -20.60
CA SER A 211 -25.87 23.43 -21.30
C SER A 211 -25.88 24.27 -22.59
N LEU A 212 -25.31 25.47 -22.55
CA LEU A 212 -25.18 26.33 -23.73
C LEU A 212 -24.24 25.71 -24.77
N VAL A 213 -23.07 25.21 -24.37
CA VAL A 213 -22.12 24.53 -25.28
C VAL A 213 -22.78 23.30 -25.90
N ASN A 214 -23.49 22.49 -25.11
CA ASN A 214 -24.22 21.33 -25.61
C ASN A 214 -25.32 21.72 -26.61
N TRP A 215 -26.05 22.81 -26.34
CA TRP A 215 -27.05 23.33 -27.28
C TRP A 215 -26.41 23.82 -28.58
N ILE A 216 -25.30 24.57 -28.50
CA ILE A 216 -24.55 25.04 -29.67
C ILE A 216 -24.09 23.82 -30.49
N ASN A 217 -23.41 22.86 -29.88
CA ASN A 217 -22.90 21.67 -30.59
C ASN A 217 -24.02 20.85 -31.23
N SER A 218 -25.18 20.72 -30.57
CA SER A 218 -26.33 19.98 -31.10
C SER A 218 -27.01 20.69 -32.27
N ASN A 219 -26.81 22.01 -32.43
CA ASN A 219 -27.46 22.83 -33.46
C ASN A 219 -26.48 23.42 -34.49
N SER A 220 -25.17 23.21 -34.33
CA SER A 220 -24.12 23.79 -35.21
C SER A 220 -23.57 22.81 -36.25
N TYR A 221 -24.01 21.55 -36.27
CA TYR A 221 -23.75 20.62 -37.36
C TYR A 221 -24.99 20.49 -38.26
N LYS A 222 -25.03 21.31 -39.31
CA LYS A 222 -25.76 21.10 -40.56
C LYS A 222 -24.84 21.46 -41.72
#